data_AF-A0A524NTI1-F1
#
_entry.id   AF-A0A524NTI1-F1
#
_cell.length_a   1.000
_cell.length_b   1.000
_cell.length_c   1.000
_cell.angle_alpha   90.00
_cell.angle_beta   90.00
_cell.angle_gamma   90.00
#
_symmetry.space_group_name_H-M   'P 1'
#
loop_
_entity.id
_entity.type
_entity.pdbx_description
1 polymer ?
#
loop_
_entity_poly.entity_id
_entity_poly.type
_entity_poly.pdbx_seq_one_letter_code
_entity_poly.pdbx_strand_id
1 'polypeptide(L)'
;LQSLAALFVRAVLAMLAREPRRDPLVRHGARLHDAFMLPAFLREDVAEICCDLQAAGLDFDPRWFGPLFEQRFPVLGRLAAGEGEVLVRQALEPWPLLAEIADGGTTSRVVDNSTDRIEISVSDPAALAGVRIVVNGVRLVLRDAGDVRVAGVRYKSADGWPAFHPHIPVQAPIQIALVDAMDTVIAASRYYFWNPDRPVYDSRPADLEEALGRQRARWRSSDALRGTKLIPADPVYAEESTYTLDLRRQTGAVRDLG
;
A
#
# COMPACT_ATOMS: atom_id res chain seq x y z
N LEU A 1 -18.71 12.00 -4.87
CA LEU A 1 -17.59 11.16 -5.35
C LEU A 1 -17.97 10.29 -6.55
N GLN A 2 -19.03 9.49 -6.47
CA GLN A 2 -19.47 8.64 -7.60
C GLN A 2 -19.75 9.44 -8.88
N SER A 3 -20.27 10.68 -8.78
CA SER A 3 -20.51 11.54 -9.95
C SER A 3 -19.23 11.99 -10.65
N LEU A 4 -18.11 12.22 -9.93
CA LEU A 4 -16.83 12.63 -10.52
C LEU A 4 -16.21 11.48 -11.30
N ALA A 5 -16.14 10.28 -10.72
CA ALA A 5 -15.61 9.11 -11.39
C ALA A 5 -16.40 8.77 -12.67
N ALA A 6 -17.73 8.84 -12.61
CA ALA A 6 -18.57 8.63 -13.79
C ALA A 6 -18.37 9.70 -14.87
N LEU A 7 -18.22 10.97 -14.48
CA LEU A 7 -17.93 12.05 -15.43
C LEU A 7 -16.55 11.89 -16.07
N PHE A 8 -15.54 11.51 -15.28
CA PHE A 8 -14.18 11.26 -15.75
C PHE A 8 -14.16 10.16 -16.82
N VAL A 9 -14.78 9.01 -16.56
CA VAL A 9 -14.89 7.92 -17.56
C VAL A 9 -15.60 8.39 -18.82
N ARG A 10 -16.70 9.15 -18.69
CA ARG A 10 -17.42 9.70 -19.85
C ARG A 10 -16.58 10.69 -20.64
N ALA A 11 -15.78 11.51 -19.97
CA ALA A 11 -14.87 12.47 -20.61
C ALA A 11 -13.79 11.74 -21.42
N VAL A 12 -13.18 10.68 -20.86
CA VAL A 12 -12.23 9.83 -21.58
C VAL A 12 -12.88 9.19 -22.81
N LEU A 13 -14.08 8.63 -22.67
CA LEU A 13 -14.81 8.06 -23.79
C LEU A 13 -15.16 9.10 -24.87
N ALA A 14 -15.58 10.31 -24.47
CA ALA A 14 -15.89 11.40 -25.38
C ALA A 14 -14.64 11.87 -26.14
N MET A 15 -13.51 12.02 -25.45
CA MET A 15 -12.22 12.34 -26.04
C MET A 15 -11.81 11.28 -27.09
N LEU A 16 -11.83 10.00 -26.71
CA LEU A 16 -11.44 8.90 -27.60
C LEU A 16 -12.39 8.72 -28.79
N ALA A 17 -13.67 9.07 -28.64
CA ALA A 17 -14.63 9.05 -29.74
C ALA A 17 -14.37 10.17 -30.76
N ARG A 18 -13.94 11.36 -30.30
CA ARG A 18 -13.59 12.49 -31.18
C ARG A 18 -12.22 12.31 -31.82
N GLU A 19 -11.26 11.81 -31.05
CA GLU A 19 -9.86 11.65 -31.44
C GLU A 19 -9.36 10.23 -31.08
N PRO A 20 -9.71 9.22 -31.89
CA PRO A 20 -9.30 7.85 -31.63
C PRO A 20 -7.78 7.70 -31.59
N ARG A 21 -7.25 7.23 -30.46
CA ARG A 21 -5.82 6.89 -30.33
C ARG A 21 -5.54 5.58 -31.08
N ARG A 22 -4.48 5.58 -31.88
CA ARG A 22 -4.05 4.43 -32.71
C ARG A 22 -2.65 3.95 -32.38
N ASP A 23 -2.06 4.52 -31.34
CA ASP A 23 -0.75 4.15 -30.86
C ASP A 23 -0.75 2.68 -30.38
N PRO A 24 0.37 1.97 -30.50
CA PRO A 24 0.47 0.61 -29.98
C PRO A 24 0.17 0.55 -28.49
N LEU A 25 -0.55 -0.51 -28.05
CA LEU A 25 -0.81 -0.73 -26.64
C LEU A 25 0.49 -0.99 -25.87
N VAL A 26 0.61 -0.35 -24.70
CA VAL A 26 1.76 -0.54 -23.80
C VAL A 26 1.61 -1.86 -23.05
N ARG A 27 2.61 -2.74 -23.18
CA ARG A 27 2.69 -3.98 -22.41
C ARG A 27 3.32 -3.71 -21.04
N HIS A 28 2.49 -3.37 -20.05
CA HIS A 28 2.97 -3.06 -18.69
C HIS A 28 3.58 -4.25 -17.94
N GLY A 29 3.19 -5.49 -18.28
CA GLY A 29 3.75 -6.70 -17.67
C GLY A 29 3.63 -6.71 -16.14
N ALA A 30 4.71 -7.06 -15.45
CA ALA A 30 4.73 -7.17 -13.99
C ALA A 30 4.44 -5.85 -13.26
N ARG A 31 4.68 -4.69 -13.91
CA ARG A 31 4.39 -3.37 -13.31
C ARG A 31 2.92 -3.21 -12.92
N LEU A 32 1.99 -3.89 -13.60
CA LEU A 32 0.56 -3.88 -13.24
C LEU A 32 0.30 -4.43 -11.85
N HIS A 33 1.05 -5.46 -11.43
CA HIS A 33 0.89 -6.10 -10.12
C HIS A 33 1.89 -5.60 -9.08
N ASP A 34 2.70 -4.60 -9.45
CA ASP A 34 3.75 -4.00 -8.64
C ASP A 34 3.52 -2.49 -8.50
N ALA A 35 4.09 -1.67 -9.39
CA ALA A 35 3.98 -0.21 -9.35
C ALA A 35 2.51 0.28 -9.36
N PHE A 36 1.67 -0.21 -10.27
CA PHE A 36 0.27 0.24 -10.40
C PHE A 36 -0.66 -0.30 -9.30
N MET A 37 -0.12 -1.04 -8.33
CA MET A 37 -0.84 -1.35 -7.09
C MET A 37 -0.63 -0.28 -6.01
N LEU A 38 0.31 0.65 -6.22
CA LEU A 38 0.66 1.69 -5.26
C LEU A 38 -0.08 3.02 -5.58
N PRO A 39 -0.67 3.69 -4.56
CA PRO A 39 -1.36 4.97 -4.70
C PRO A 39 -0.59 6.06 -5.45
N ALA A 40 0.73 6.16 -5.27
CA ALA A 40 1.54 7.21 -5.91
C ALA A 40 1.55 7.09 -7.44
N PHE A 41 1.83 5.90 -7.97
CA PHE A 41 1.82 5.67 -9.42
C PHE A 41 0.42 5.82 -10.02
N LEU A 42 -0.64 5.44 -9.29
CA LEU A 42 -2.01 5.66 -9.74
C LEU A 42 -2.39 7.15 -9.78
N ARG A 43 -1.82 7.97 -8.88
CA ARG A 43 -2.04 9.41 -8.88
C ARG A 43 -1.36 10.07 -10.07
N GLU A 44 -0.14 9.66 -10.41
CA GLU A 44 0.55 10.11 -11.62
C GLU A 44 -0.23 9.74 -12.89
N ASP A 45 -0.68 8.49 -12.98
CA ASP A 45 -1.44 8.00 -14.14
C ASP A 45 -2.75 8.79 -14.32
N VAL A 46 -3.48 9.07 -13.24
CA VAL A 46 -4.68 9.94 -13.28
C VAL A 46 -4.32 11.37 -13.69
N ALA A 47 -3.18 11.91 -13.25
CA ALA A 47 -2.74 13.25 -13.65
C ALA A 47 -2.40 13.32 -15.14
N GLU A 48 -1.76 12.29 -15.69
CA GLU A 48 -1.47 12.18 -17.13
C GLU A 48 -2.77 12.14 -17.95
N ILE A 49 -3.76 11.36 -17.52
CA ILE A 49 -5.08 11.32 -18.18
C ILE A 49 -5.76 12.70 -18.09
N CYS A 50 -5.61 13.44 -16.99
CA CYS A 50 -6.15 14.80 -16.89
C CYS A 50 -5.48 15.74 -17.90
N CYS A 51 -4.16 15.64 -18.10
CA CYS A 51 -3.45 16.41 -19.13
C CYS A 51 -3.98 16.10 -20.54
N ASP A 52 -4.23 14.82 -20.85
CA ASP A 52 -4.82 14.42 -22.14
C ASP A 52 -6.22 15.01 -22.34
N LEU A 53 -7.07 14.94 -21.31
CA LEU A 53 -8.41 15.53 -21.33
C LEU A 53 -8.35 17.05 -21.53
N GLN A 54 -7.44 17.73 -20.84
CA GLN A 54 -7.23 19.17 -20.97
C GLN A 54 -6.78 19.55 -22.39
N ALA A 55 -5.86 18.79 -22.98
CA ALA A 55 -5.44 18.97 -24.37
C ALA A 55 -6.61 18.77 -25.36
N ALA A 56 -7.58 17.92 -25.01
CA ALA A 56 -8.82 17.73 -25.73
C ALA A 56 -9.92 18.78 -25.40
N GLY A 57 -9.60 19.83 -24.63
CA GLY A 57 -10.55 20.88 -24.25
C GLY A 57 -11.55 20.47 -23.17
N LEU A 58 -11.27 19.40 -22.43
CA LEU A 58 -12.03 18.94 -21.26
C LEU A 58 -11.20 19.24 -20.01
N ASP A 59 -11.47 20.36 -19.34
CA ASP A 59 -10.63 20.90 -18.26
C ASP A 59 -10.77 20.14 -16.93
N PHE A 60 -10.23 18.92 -16.89
CA PHE A 60 -10.15 18.11 -15.69
C PHE A 60 -8.92 18.48 -14.87
N ASP A 61 -9.13 18.86 -13.61
CA ASP A 61 -8.06 19.11 -12.67
C ASP A 61 -7.77 17.86 -11.81
N PRO A 62 -6.52 17.34 -11.80
CA PRO A 62 -6.17 16.17 -11.00
C PRO A 62 -6.43 16.35 -9.49
N ARG A 63 -6.46 17.59 -8.99
CA ARG A 63 -6.75 17.89 -7.57
C ARG A 63 -8.17 17.49 -7.17
N TRP A 64 -9.11 17.41 -8.11
CA TRP A 64 -10.49 16.99 -7.83
C TRP A 64 -10.58 15.54 -7.34
N PHE A 65 -9.59 14.70 -7.66
CA PHE A 65 -9.55 13.30 -7.24
C PHE A 65 -9.01 13.11 -5.82
N GLY A 66 -8.47 14.16 -5.18
CA GLY A 66 -7.90 14.09 -3.83
C GLY A 66 -8.79 13.34 -2.83
N PRO A 67 -10.06 13.73 -2.64
CA PRO A 67 -10.98 13.03 -1.74
C PRO A 67 -11.26 11.56 -2.12
N LEU A 68 -11.26 11.22 -3.43
CA LEU A 68 -11.42 9.84 -3.88
C LEU A 68 -10.18 9.00 -3.50
N PHE A 69 -8.99 9.56 -3.67
CA PHE A 69 -7.73 8.94 -3.25
C PHE A 69 -7.68 8.75 -1.73
N GLU A 70 -8.07 9.74 -0.94
CA GLU A 70 -8.10 9.60 0.53
C GLU A 70 -9.11 8.54 0.99
N GLN A 71 -10.26 8.42 0.33
CA GLN A 71 -11.21 7.36 0.63
C GLN A 71 -10.70 5.97 0.22
N ARG A 72 -10.06 5.85 -0.95
CA ARG A 72 -9.60 4.57 -1.49
C ARG A 72 -8.31 4.08 -0.84
N PHE A 73 -7.42 5.02 -0.50
CA PHE A 73 -6.08 4.79 0.01
C PHE A 73 -5.88 5.59 1.30
N PRO A 74 -6.65 5.28 2.36
CA PRO A 74 -6.57 6.03 3.60
C PRO A 74 -5.18 5.93 4.22
N VAL A 75 -4.77 7.00 4.90
CA VAL A 75 -3.56 7.02 5.72
C VAL A 75 -3.76 6.09 6.92
N LEU A 76 -2.89 5.10 7.03
CA LEU A 76 -2.87 4.13 8.12
C LEU A 76 -2.03 4.62 9.28
N GLY A 77 -1.00 5.42 9.01
CA GLY A 77 -0.08 5.91 10.03
C GLY A 77 0.99 6.84 9.50
N ARG A 78 1.74 7.43 10.43
CA ARG A 78 2.79 8.41 10.16
C ARG A 78 3.95 8.20 11.14
N LEU A 79 5.18 8.34 10.65
CA LEU A 79 6.38 8.45 11.50
C LEU A 79 7.08 9.78 11.22
N ALA A 80 7.46 10.49 12.29
CA ALA A 80 8.26 11.70 12.17
C ALA A 80 9.71 11.35 11.78
N ALA A 81 10.26 12.05 10.79
CA ALA A 81 11.61 11.87 10.26
C ALA A 81 12.31 13.24 10.16
N GLY A 82 12.86 13.72 11.28
CA GLY A 82 13.37 15.09 11.37
C GLY A 82 12.25 16.11 11.17
N GLU A 83 12.43 17.02 10.21
CA GLU A 83 11.42 18.01 9.79
C GLU A 83 10.39 17.45 8.79
N GLY A 84 10.57 16.22 8.31
CA GLY A 84 9.65 15.55 7.40
C GLY A 84 8.89 14.39 8.03
N GLU A 85 8.16 13.67 7.20
CA GLU A 85 7.37 12.51 7.63
C GLU A 85 7.49 11.33 6.66
N VAL A 86 7.37 10.13 7.23
CA VAL A 86 7.12 8.88 6.50
C VAL A 86 5.64 8.55 6.63
N LEU A 87 4.96 8.50 5.50
CA LEU A 87 3.53 8.22 5.39
C LEU A 87 3.29 6.76 5.07
N VAL A 88 2.34 6.15 5.77
CA VAL A 88 1.89 4.78 5.49
C VAL A 88 0.43 4.83 5.05
N ARG A 89 0.15 4.35 3.84
CA ARG A 89 -1.19 4.30 3.24
C ARG A 89 -1.58 2.87 2.89
N GLN A 90 -2.87 2.60 2.89
CA GLN A 90 -3.40 1.39 2.28
C GLN A 90 -3.08 1.41 0.78
N ALA A 91 -2.63 0.28 0.23
CA ALA A 91 -2.41 0.10 -1.20
C ALA A 91 -3.37 -0.96 -1.75
N LEU A 92 -3.37 -1.14 -3.07
CA LEU A 92 -4.12 -2.23 -3.71
C LEU A 92 -3.37 -3.55 -3.52
N GLU A 93 -4.12 -4.62 -3.28
CA GLU A 93 -3.62 -5.98 -3.43
C GLU A 93 -4.67 -6.79 -4.21
N PRO A 94 -4.30 -7.42 -5.34
CA PRO A 94 -5.21 -8.28 -6.05
C PRO A 94 -5.38 -9.58 -5.27
N TRP A 95 -6.62 -9.89 -4.89
CA TRP A 95 -6.94 -11.16 -4.26
C TRP A 95 -7.29 -12.21 -5.32
N PRO A 96 -6.45 -13.24 -5.51
CA PRO A 96 -6.65 -14.20 -6.58
C PRO A 96 -7.82 -15.13 -6.26
N LEU A 97 -8.50 -15.57 -7.32
CA LEU A 97 -9.51 -16.63 -7.24
C LEU A 97 -8.81 -17.98 -7.15
N LEU A 98 -9.22 -18.79 -6.19
CA LEU A 98 -8.83 -20.18 -6.06
C LEU A 98 -9.66 -21.06 -6.98
N ALA A 99 -9.21 -22.31 -7.13
CA ALA A 99 -9.92 -23.32 -7.90
C ALA A 99 -11.34 -23.53 -7.36
N GLU A 100 -12.23 -24.01 -8.24
CA GLU A 100 -13.61 -24.32 -7.88
C GLU A 100 -13.67 -25.42 -6.83
N ILE A 101 -14.53 -25.23 -5.84
CA ILE A 101 -14.81 -26.20 -4.80
C ILE A 101 -16.27 -26.60 -4.95
N ALA A 102 -16.52 -27.91 -5.05
CA ALA A 102 -17.87 -28.45 -5.04
C ALA A 102 -18.37 -28.47 -3.59
N ASP A 103 -19.42 -27.72 -3.30
CA ASP A 103 -20.08 -27.71 -2.00
C ASP A 103 -21.60 -27.82 -2.18
N GLY A 104 -22.19 -28.87 -1.60
CA GLY A 104 -23.65 -29.06 -1.54
C GLY A 104 -24.41 -29.03 -2.89
N GLY A 105 -23.77 -29.34 -4.01
CA GLY A 105 -24.38 -29.28 -5.35
C GLY A 105 -24.26 -27.91 -6.04
N THR A 106 -23.55 -26.96 -5.44
CA THR A 106 -23.15 -25.69 -6.04
C THR A 106 -21.63 -25.65 -6.25
N THR A 107 -21.16 -24.87 -7.23
CA THR A 107 -19.74 -24.57 -7.39
C THR A 107 -19.47 -23.14 -6.95
N SER A 108 -18.50 -22.96 -6.06
CA SER A 108 -18.03 -21.63 -5.65
C SER A 108 -16.53 -21.50 -5.86
N ARG A 109 -16.07 -20.27 -6.10
CA ARG A 109 -14.65 -19.93 -6.16
C ARG A 109 -14.31 -19.08 -4.95
N VAL A 110 -13.41 -19.57 -4.12
CA VAL A 110 -12.94 -18.84 -2.95
C VAL A 110 -11.94 -17.77 -3.39
N VAL A 111 -12.05 -16.58 -2.84
CA VAL A 111 -11.07 -15.50 -3.02
C VAL A 111 -10.03 -15.62 -1.91
N ASP A 112 -8.75 -15.71 -2.26
CA ASP A 112 -7.68 -15.67 -1.28
C ASP A 112 -7.42 -14.22 -0.83
N ASN A 113 -7.97 -13.86 0.32
CA ASN A 113 -7.80 -12.55 0.97
C ASN A 113 -6.75 -12.56 2.10
N SER A 114 -5.88 -13.58 2.14
CA SER A 114 -4.87 -13.74 3.20
C SER A 114 -3.68 -12.78 3.08
N THR A 115 -3.58 -12.02 1.98
CA THR A 115 -2.48 -11.09 1.70
C THR A 115 -3.01 -9.67 1.56
N ASP A 116 -2.23 -8.71 2.03
CA ASP A 116 -2.54 -7.29 1.88
C ASP A 116 -1.27 -6.49 1.54
N ARG A 117 -1.46 -5.22 1.14
CA ARG A 117 -0.39 -4.31 0.75
C ARG A 117 -0.58 -2.91 1.34
N ILE A 118 0.52 -2.36 1.83
CA ILE A 118 0.63 -0.94 2.19
C ILE A 118 1.65 -0.24 1.28
N GLU A 119 1.49 1.06 1.11
CA GLU A 119 2.49 1.95 0.53
C GLU A 119 3.15 2.74 1.66
N ILE A 120 4.47 2.80 1.65
CA ILE A 120 5.27 3.68 2.49
C ILE A 120 5.86 4.74 1.58
N SER A 121 5.60 6.01 1.87
CA SER A 121 5.99 7.14 1.03
C SER A 121 6.67 8.25 1.84
N VAL A 122 7.55 8.99 1.17
CA VAL A 122 8.24 10.17 1.70
C VAL A 122 8.23 11.26 0.63
N SER A 123 7.66 12.42 0.97
CA SER A 123 7.56 13.56 0.04
C SER A 123 8.80 14.45 0.02
N ASP A 124 9.55 14.52 1.12
CA ASP A 124 10.82 15.26 1.17
C ASP A 124 12.00 14.29 1.27
N PRO A 125 12.81 14.10 0.21
CA PRO A 125 13.99 13.26 0.27
C PRO A 125 14.98 13.62 1.37
N ALA A 126 15.07 14.90 1.75
CA ALA A 126 15.96 15.37 2.82
C ALA A 126 15.55 14.82 4.19
N ALA A 127 14.27 14.48 4.39
CA ALA A 127 13.77 13.85 5.60
C ALA A 127 14.42 12.48 5.89
N LEU A 128 14.99 11.83 4.87
CA LEU A 128 15.70 10.56 5.00
C LEU A 128 17.22 10.68 4.91
N ALA A 129 17.79 11.88 4.98
CA ALA A 129 19.25 12.05 4.94
C ALA A 129 19.92 11.26 6.09
N GLY A 130 20.63 10.19 5.74
CA GLY A 130 21.27 9.29 6.72
C GLY A 130 20.30 8.39 7.51
N VAL A 131 19.02 8.34 7.13
CA VAL A 131 17.98 7.53 7.79
C VAL A 131 17.47 6.45 6.84
N ARG A 132 17.40 5.22 7.35
CA ARG A 132 16.87 4.05 6.64
C ARG A 132 15.50 3.70 7.19
N ILE A 133 14.57 3.35 6.31
CA ILE A 133 13.29 2.74 6.70
C ILE A 133 13.50 1.22 6.77
N VAL A 134 13.09 0.62 7.88
CA VAL A 134 13.19 -0.82 8.13
C VAL A 134 11.81 -1.36 8.42
N VAL A 135 11.42 -2.41 7.70
CA VAL A 135 10.11 -3.06 7.84
C VAL A 135 10.33 -4.52 8.23
N ASN A 136 9.81 -4.92 9.40
CA ASN A 136 10.01 -6.25 9.99
C ASN A 136 11.48 -6.73 9.94
N GLY A 137 12.43 -5.84 10.23
CA GLY A 137 13.88 -6.16 10.22
C GLY A 137 14.57 -6.10 8.85
N VAL A 138 13.85 -5.77 7.78
CA VAL A 138 14.38 -5.70 6.41
C VAL A 138 14.47 -4.25 5.94
N ARG A 139 15.60 -3.86 5.33
CA ARG A 139 15.75 -2.51 4.78
C ARG A 139 14.78 -2.31 3.62
N LEU A 140 13.94 -1.29 3.71
CA LEU A 140 13.05 -0.87 2.64
C LEU A 140 13.81 -0.01 1.63
N VAL A 141 13.57 -0.24 0.34
CA VAL A 141 14.22 0.54 -0.73
C VAL A 141 13.14 1.33 -1.46
N LEU A 142 13.15 2.64 -1.28
CA LEU A 142 12.21 3.54 -1.96
C LEU A 142 12.61 3.73 -3.43
N ARG A 143 11.60 3.99 -4.26
CA ARG A 143 11.71 4.33 -5.68
C ARG A 143 11.04 5.67 -5.91
N ASP A 144 11.54 6.41 -6.90
CA ASP A 144 10.92 7.67 -7.28
C ASP A 144 9.58 7.42 -7.97
N ALA A 145 8.59 8.21 -7.59
CA ALA A 145 7.24 8.28 -8.14
C ALA A 145 6.85 9.77 -8.14
N GLY A 146 7.13 10.44 -9.26
CA GLY A 146 6.98 11.89 -9.38
C GLY A 146 7.80 12.62 -8.32
N ASP A 147 7.13 13.42 -7.50
CA ASP A 147 7.76 14.20 -6.42
C ASP A 147 7.88 13.45 -5.10
N VAL A 148 7.46 12.18 -5.04
CA VAL A 148 7.52 11.36 -3.82
C VAL A 148 8.40 10.13 -4.03
N ARG A 149 9.00 9.64 -2.96
CA ARG A 149 9.70 8.35 -2.95
C ARG A 149 8.86 7.31 -2.24
N VAL A 150 8.61 6.18 -2.87
CA VAL A 150 7.66 5.17 -2.39
C VAL A 150 8.20 3.76 -2.44
N ALA A 151 7.68 2.90 -1.57
CA ALA A 151 7.79 1.46 -1.71
C ALA A 151 6.52 0.79 -1.19
N GLY A 152 6.09 -0.24 -1.89
CA GLY A 152 5.08 -1.17 -1.41
C GLY A 152 5.65 -2.12 -0.37
N VAL A 153 4.82 -2.56 0.56
CA VAL A 153 5.09 -3.71 1.41
C VAL A 153 3.91 -4.66 1.29
N ARG A 154 4.17 -5.85 0.76
CA ARG A 154 3.20 -6.95 0.69
C ARG A 154 3.49 -7.93 1.81
N TYR A 155 2.44 -8.40 2.47
CA TYR A 155 2.57 -9.26 3.64
C TYR A 155 1.34 -10.18 3.78
N LYS A 156 1.53 -11.31 4.45
CA LYS A 156 0.40 -12.18 4.83
C LYS A 156 -0.32 -11.57 6.04
N SER A 157 -1.57 -11.16 5.87
CA SER A 157 -2.35 -10.40 6.85
C SER A 157 -3.25 -11.27 7.73
N ALA A 158 -3.68 -12.43 7.24
CA ALA A 158 -4.54 -13.36 7.96
C ALA A 158 -4.25 -14.81 7.55
N ASP A 159 -4.56 -15.75 8.44
CA ASP A 159 -4.62 -17.17 8.08
C ASP A 159 -6.02 -17.47 7.55
N GLY A 160 -6.07 -17.99 6.32
CA GLY A 160 -7.28 -18.42 5.66
C GLY A 160 -7.11 -19.82 5.09
N TRP A 161 -8.22 -20.57 5.02
CA TRP A 161 -8.27 -21.83 4.30
C TRP A 161 -9.51 -21.85 3.40
N PRO A 162 -9.36 -22.16 2.10
CA PRO A 162 -8.11 -22.36 1.36
C PRO A 162 -7.37 -21.04 1.05
N ALA A 163 -6.04 -21.10 0.84
CA ALA A 163 -5.18 -19.97 0.46
C ALA A 163 -3.93 -20.46 -0.30
N PHE A 164 -3.30 -19.62 -1.12
CA PHE A 164 -2.11 -19.98 -1.91
C PHE A 164 -0.84 -20.19 -1.07
N HIS A 165 -0.77 -19.60 0.13
CA HIS A 165 0.42 -19.66 1.00
C HIS A 165 0.08 -20.14 2.41
N PRO A 166 -0.40 -21.39 2.56
CA PRO A 166 -0.87 -21.90 3.85
C PRO A 166 0.26 -22.10 4.86
N HIS A 167 1.50 -22.30 4.41
CA HIS A 167 2.66 -22.56 5.29
C HIS A 167 3.45 -21.32 5.70
N ILE A 168 3.12 -20.15 5.15
CA ILE A 168 3.73 -18.88 5.55
C ILE A 168 2.91 -18.35 6.73
N PRO A 169 3.49 -18.03 7.90
CA PRO A 169 2.72 -17.48 9.01
C PRO A 169 2.22 -16.06 8.70
N VAL A 170 1.21 -15.60 9.44
CA VAL A 170 0.79 -14.19 9.42
C VAL A 170 1.97 -13.29 9.81
N GLN A 171 2.11 -12.18 9.09
CA GLN A 171 3.21 -11.22 9.22
C GLN A 171 2.74 -9.87 9.78
N ALA A 172 1.55 -9.84 10.36
CA ALA A 172 1.02 -8.73 11.14
C ALA A 172 1.33 -8.93 12.64
N PRO A 173 1.66 -7.87 13.41
CA PRO A 173 1.77 -6.49 12.95
C PRO A 173 2.96 -6.24 12.03
N ILE A 174 2.81 -5.28 11.14
CA ILE A 174 3.89 -4.71 10.35
C ILE A 174 4.60 -3.68 11.22
N GLN A 175 5.85 -3.96 11.58
CA GLN A 175 6.68 -3.05 12.31
C GLN A 175 7.52 -2.21 11.36
N ILE A 176 7.41 -0.89 11.50
CA ILE A 176 8.11 0.10 10.69
C ILE A 176 8.99 0.91 11.62
N ALA A 177 10.29 0.95 11.33
CA ALA A 177 11.28 1.70 12.11
C ALA A 177 12.11 2.59 11.20
N LEU A 178 12.44 3.77 11.70
CA LEU A 178 13.44 4.66 11.13
C LEU A 178 14.75 4.44 11.88
N VAL A 179 15.83 4.22 11.14
CA VAL A 179 17.15 3.86 11.71
C VAL A 179 18.21 4.80 11.17
N ASP A 180 18.96 5.45 12.05
CA ASP A 180 20.05 6.36 11.69
C ASP A 180 21.26 5.63 11.09
N ALA A 181 22.31 6.37 10.71
CA ALA A 181 23.54 5.82 10.16
C ALA A 181 24.36 4.96 11.15
N MET A 182 24.04 5.02 12.45
CA MET A 182 24.70 4.29 13.53
C MET A 182 23.88 3.07 13.97
N ASP A 183 22.92 2.63 13.15
CA ASP A 183 22.00 1.52 13.43
C ASP A 183 21.10 1.75 14.65
N THR A 184 20.85 3.00 15.04
CA THR A 184 19.96 3.33 16.18
C THR A 184 18.55 3.64 15.68
N VAL A 185 17.54 3.05 16.32
CA VAL A 185 16.14 3.34 16.01
C VAL A 185 15.75 4.73 16.53
N ILE A 186 15.39 5.64 15.62
CA ILE A 186 14.98 7.02 15.95
C ILE A 186 13.48 7.14 16.20
N ALA A 187 12.68 6.36 15.47
CA ALA A 187 11.22 6.30 15.60
C ALA A 187 10.74 4.92 15.13
N ALA A 188 9.71 4.38 15.76
CA ALA A 188 9.12 3.12 15.34
C ALA A 188 7.62 3.08 15.63
N SER A 189 6.90 2.31 14.83
CA SER A 189 5.47 2.08 14.98
C SER A 189 5.08 0.71 14.45
N ARG A 190 3.92 0.23 14.89
CA ARG A 190 3.30 -1.02 14.45
C ARG A 190 1.97 -0.73 13.80
N TYR A 191 1.77 -1.30 12.62
CA TYR A 191 0.49 -1.37 11.95
C TYR A 191 -0.09 -2.79 12.09
N TYR A 192 -1.29 -2.89 12.61
CA TYR A 192 -2.03 -4.13 12.70
C TYR A 192 -3.08 -4.16 11.58
N PHE A 193 -3.11 -5.22 10.76
CA PHE A 193 -4.15 -5.37 9.74
C PHE A 193 -5.56 -5.33 10.35
N TRP A 194 -5.71 -5.94 11.52
CA TRP A 194 -6.92 -5.94 12.34
C TRP A 194 -6.62 -5.47 13.76
N ASN A 195 -7.60 -4.90 14.47
CA ASN A 195 -7.39 -4.40 15.82
C ASN A 195 -7.07 -5.57 16.79
N PRO A 196 -5.88 -5.61 17.42
CA PRO A 196 -5.50 -6.73 18.28
C PRO A 196 -6.31 -6.78 19.59
N ASP A 197 -6.81 -5.65 20.09
CA ASP A 197 -7.59 -5.60 21.34
C ASP A 197 -9.09 -5.85 21.09
N ARG A 198 -9.52 -5.86 19.82
CA ARG A 198 -10.92 -6.07 19.44
C ARG A 198 -11.01 -6.97 18.21
N PRO A 199 -10.84 -8.29 18.38
CA PRO A 199 -10.90 -9.24 17.27
C PRO A 199 -12.30 -9.34 16.65
N VAL A 200 -13.36 -9.07 17.42
CA VAL A 200 -14.76 -9.12 16.95
C VAL A 200 -15.44 -7.78 17.23
N TYR A 201 -16.20 -7.28 16.24
CA TYR A 201 -17.10 -6.13 16.40
C TYR A 201 -18.54 -6.61 16.35
N ASP A 202 -19.35 -6.18 17.31
CA ASP A 202 -20.78 -6.58 17.41
C ASP A 202 -21.64 -5.97 16.29
N SER A 203 -21.22 -4.83 15.75
CA SER A 203 -21.92 -4.11 14.68
C SER A 203 -20.96 -3.37 13.76
N ARG A 204 -21.49 -2.97 12.59
CA ARG A 204 -20.87 -1.93 11.78
C ARG A 204 -20.72 -0.63 12.58
N PRO A 205 -19.77 0.25 12.21
CA PRO A 205 -19.66 1.57 12.84
C PRO A 205 -20.99 2.33 12.73
N ALA A 206 -21.39 3.01 13.80
CA ALA A 206 -22.59 3.85 13.84
C ALA A 206 -22.43 5.09 12.97
N ASP A 207 -21.22 5.66 12.92
CA ASP A 207 -20.87 6.85 12.17
C ASP A 207 -19.42 6.83 11.66
N LEU A 208 -19.02 7.93 11.01
CA LEU A 208 -17.67 8.10 10.46
C LEU A 208 -16.62 8.21 11.57
N GLU A 209 -16.94 8.83 12.70
CA GLU A 209 -15.98 9.02 13.79
C GLU A 209 -15.60 7.69 14.42
N GLU A 210 -16.58 6.81 14.66
CA GLU A 210 -16.33 5.46 15.14
C GLU A 210 -15.53 4.65 14.12
N ALA A 211 -15.83 4.77 12.82
CA ALA A 211 -15.07 4.09 11.77
C ALA A 211 -13.60 4.55 11.75
N LEU A 212 -13.35 5.85 11.85
CA LEU A 212 -12.00 6.43 11.94
C LEU A 212 -11.32 6.05 13.26
N GLY A 213 -12.05 5.95 14.37
CA GLY A 213 -11.54 5.44 15.65
C GLY A 213 -11.04 4.00 15.55
N ARG A 214 -11.85 3.11 14.96
CA ARG A 214 -11.47 1.71 14.69
C ARG A 214 -10.26 1.63 13.77
N GLN A 215 -10.14 2.52 12.79
CA GLN A 215 -8.95 2.61 11.94
C GLN A 215 -7.70 3.06 12.70
N ARG A 216 -7.80 4.13 13.50
CA ARG A 216 -6.66 4.66 14.29
C ARG A 216 -6.12 3.64 15.29
N ALA A 217 -7.00 2.82 15.89
CA ALA A 217 -6.60 1.78 16.83
C ALA A 217 -5.64 0.71 16.25
N ARG A 218 -5.54 0.63 14.93
CA ARG A 218 -4.63 -0.27 14.20
C ARG A 218 -3.20 0.26 14.08
N TRP A 219 -2.94 1.51 14.44
CA TRP A 219 -1.59 2.09 14.45
C TRP A 219 -1.14 2.36 15.89
N ARG A 220 0.02 1.83 16.28
CA ARG A 220 0.58 2.01 17.63
C ARG A 220 2.01 2.49 17.54
N SER A 221 2.38 3.49 18.35
CA SER A 221 3.80 3.83 18.51
C SER A 221 4.54 2.66 19.15
N SER A 222 5.82 2.53 18.85
CA SER A 222 6.70 1.52 19.45
C SER A 222 7.87 2.20 20.15
N ASP A 223 7.57 2.99 21.18
CA ASP A 223 8.56 3.78 21.89
C ASP A 223 9.63 2.93 22.60
N ALA A 224 9.30 1.68 22.95
CA ALA A 224 10.25 0.72 23.52
C ALA A 224 11.44 0.40 22.59
N LEU A 225 11.28 0.57 21.27
CA LEU A 225 12.35 0.35 20.31
C LEU A 225 13.27 1.55 20.14
N ARG A 226 12.82 2.74 20.53
CA ARG A 226 13.59 3.98 20.35
C ARG A 226 14.90 3.87 21.12
N GLY A 227 16.01 4.19 20.46
CA GLY A 227 17.35 4.10 21.02
C GLY A 227 17.98 2.70 21.00
N THR A 228 17.23 1.66 20.62
CA THR A 228 17.81 0.31 20.46
C THR A 228 18.60 0.20 19.16
N LYS A 229 19.47 -0.82 19.08
CA LYS A 229 20.21 -1.13 17.86
C LYS A 229 19.40 -2.05 16.93
N LEU A 230 19.30 -1.66 15.67
CA LEU A 230 18.63 -2.41 14.62
C LEU A 230 19.50 -2.41 13.36
N ILE A 231 20.16 -3.54 13.10
CA ILE A 231 20.89 -3.78 11.85
C ILE A 231 19.94 -4.48 10.90
N PRO A 232 19.44 -3.81 9.84
CA PRO A 232 18.49 -4.41 8.93
C PRO A 232 19.17 -5.42 7.99
N ALA A 233 18.46 -6.49 7.67
CA ALA A 233 18.86 -7.38 6.57
C ALA A 233 18.67 -6.68 5.21
N ASP A 234 19.45 -7.10 4.22
CA ASP A 234 19.23 -6.68 2.84
C ASP A 234 17.96 -7.35 2.27
N PRO A 235 17.12 -6.60 1.53
CA PRO A 235 15.87 -7.13 0.98
C PRO A 235 16.12 -8.08 -0.20
N VAL A 236 15.33 -9.14 -0.26
CA VAL A 236 15.29 -10.06 -1.40
C VAL A 236 14.05 -9.78 -2.24
N TYR A 237 14.25 -9.26 -3.45
CA TYR A 237 13.17 -9.00 -4.40
C TYR A 237 12.95 -10.19 -5.34
N ALA A 238 11.73 -10.33 -5.86
CA ALA A 238 11.48 -11.15 -7.05
C ALA A 238 11.97 -10.39 -8.29
N GLU A 239 12.35 -11.09 -9.35
CA GLU A 239 12.77 -10.44 -10.61
C GLU A 239 11.67 -9.51 -11.16
N GLU A 240 10.41 -9.88 -10.94
CA GLU A 240 9.23 -9.17 -11.42
C GLU A 240 8.72 -8.09 -10.46
N SER A 241 9.33 -7.91 -9.27
CA SER A 241 8.88 -6.94 -8.27
C SER A 241 10.02 -6.02 -7.85
N THR A 242 9.95 -4.77 -8.28
CA THR A 242 10.97 -3.73 -8.05
C THR A 242 10.51 -2.64 -7.08
N TYR A 243 9.20 -2.44 -6.96
CA TYR A 243 8.58 -1.39 -6.16
C TYR A 243 8.00 -1.91 -4.84
N THR A 244 7.81 -3.22 -4.69
CA THR A 244 7.16 -3.82 -3.51
C THR A 244 8.07 -4.82 -2.83
N LEU A 245 8.34 -4.59 -1.54
CA LEU A 245 8.97 -5.57 -0.67
C LEU A 245 7.93 -6.62 -0.26
N ASP A 246 8.08 -7.85 -0.75
CA ASP A 246 7.25 -8.98 -0.32
C ASP A 246 7.86 -9.63 0.93
N LEU A 247 7.26 -9.37 2.09
CA LEU A 247 7.72 -9.91 3.38
C LEU A 247 7.68 -11.43 3.42
N ARG A 248 6.81 -12.07 2.63
CA ARG A 248 6.67 -13.53 2.57
C ARG A 248 7.93 -14.20 2.01
N ARG A 249 8.77 -13.44 1.29
CA ARG A 249 10.04 -13.90 0.71
C ARG A 249 11.25 -13.65 1.61
N GLN A 250 11.08 -12.92 2.72
CA GLN A 250 12.20 -12.51 3.58
C GLN A 250 12.47 -13.54 4.69
N THR A 251 12.30 -14.84 4.38
CA THR A 251 12.44 -15.94 5.33
C THR A 251 13.83 -15.93 5.97
N GLY A 252 13.90 -15.75 7.30
CA GLY A 252 15.14 -15.62 8.08
C GLY A 252 15.49 -14.20 8.52
N ALA A 253 14.95 -13.18 7.84
CA ALA A 253 15.15 -11.77 8.17
C ALA A 253 13.95 -11.12 8.89
N VAL A 254 12.74 -11.66 8.71
CA VAL A 254 11.55 -11.27 9.47
C VAL A 254 11.75 -11.68 10.93
N ARG A 255 12.20 -10.74 11.74
CA ARG A 255 12.31 -10.90 13.19
C ARG A 255 11.16 -10.14 13.83
N ASP A 256 10.50 -10.76 14.81
CA ASP A 256 9.77 -9.97 15.79
C ASP A 256 10.82 -9.14 16.54
N LEU A 257 10.67 -7.83 16.48
CA LEU A 257 11.64 -6.90 17.02
C LEU A 257 11.31 -6.53 18.48
N GLY A 258 10.27 -7.11 19.10
CA GLY A 258 10.05 -7.07 20.56
C GLY A 258 8.60 -7.06 21.01
#